data_AF-A6KQW2-F1
#
_entry.id   AF-A6KQW2-F1
#
_cell.length_a   1.000
_cell.length_b   1.000
_cell.length_c   1.000
_cell.angle_alpha   90.00
_cell.angle_beta   90.00
_cell.angle_gamma   90.00
#
_symmetry.space_group_name_H-M   'P 1'
#
loop_
_entity.id
_entity.type
_entity.pdbx_description
1 polymer ?
#
loop_
_entity_poly.entity_id
_entity_poly.type
_entity_poly.pdbx_seq_one_letter_code
_entity_poly.pdbx_strand_id
1 'polypeptide(L)'
;MQLMEEGNINDLNVEHAKLTIHSIASNTYELAFLVEQDQLYYGSQSYMGNYIIKLSNQQFWSEEASVHFWDVGMLEVLTPVSDPYFPAFDFKKCLVNVQLALMDQSLQLEPCNVMVSNPHALGFKANLTQFGNMYDGNSKFKLDIELQQQQHWGNSELNFTASIKHEAISSITVDIADKTLSCVDLKPLSTLISVGCDLTKKVIVQNKISACAMGILDPVLLQKNYSYTIEKEAYNPTSYSGEAQDDLIVFYQYKELGCPRLVYYDKPWKPVVELWKDGTLEEIMNAEYVILELNGIVTYSYSLTAATAHCRSQPQNWSIFKEDAEKPSLWNRETYVSCHEDNQDNPLLWPNVEYQILGGRTDNKIIFGQRNGIYTFYLTVVDPYYSYCDLNTIFSVYVYGALPVAEFRPMTSILLMVTVTLFTMWLAYAIPKQLRTERGRRLTGFCFQIFKYCPGICTCAWLRGKMRRGLRSRRVKDQPEKIPQIGKKPDIKK
;
A
#
# COMPACT_ATOMS: atom_id res chain seq x y z
N MET A 1 -67.07 -28.09 2.96
CA MET A 1 -67.60 -29.43 2.66
C MET A 1 -66.62 -30.42 3.25
N GLN A 2 -67.12 -31.42 3.99
CA GLN A 2 -66.36 -32.42 4.76
C GLN A 2 -65.47 -31.87 5.89
N LEU A 3 -65.54 -32.58 7.00
CA LEU A 3 -64.73 -32.38 8.21
C LEU A 3 -63.29 -32.85 7.96
N MET A 4 -62.36 -32.32 8.74
CA MET A 4 -61.30 -33.14 9.32
C MET A 4 -61.33 -32.94 10.83
N GLU A 5 -61.48 -34.04 11.56
CA GLU A 5 -61.48 -34.08 13.02
C GLU A 5 -60.04 -34.33 13.48
N GLU A 6 -59.34 -33.30 13.95
CA GLU A 6 -58.20 -33.52 14.85
C GLU A 6 -58.78 -33.84 16.22
N GLY A 7 -58.75 -35.12 16.58
CA GLY A 7 -59.49 -35.66 17.72
C GLY A 7 -58.96 -35.14 19.05
N ASN A 8 -59.71 -34.26 19.71
CA ASN A 8 -59.56 -34.00 21.13
C ASN A 8 -60.05 -35.25 21.89
N ILE A 9 -59.13 -36.15 22.25
CA ILE A 9 -59.47 -37.45 22.85
C ILE A 9 -59.79 -37.26 24.34
N ASN A 10 -61.05 -36.89 24.60
CA ASN A 10 -61.59 -36.71 25.95
C ASN A 10 -61.55 -37.97 26.83
N ASP A 11 -61.29 -39.15 26.25
CA ASP A 11 -61.25 -40.43 26.97
C ASP A 11 -60.23 -41.38 26.30
N LEU A 12 -58.93 -41.09 26.45
CA LEU A 12 -57.85 -41.89 25.88
C LEU A 12 -57.61 -43.14 26.73
N ASN A 13 -58.52 -44.11 26.59
CA ASN A 13 -58.47 -45.38 27.31
C ASN A 13 -57.26 -46.22 26.84
N VAL A 14 -56.20 -46.19 27.66
CA VAL A 14 -54.88 -46.78 27.38
C VAL A 14 -54.95 -48.28 27.02
N GLU A 15 -55.85 -49.04 27.66
CA GLU A 15 -56.04 -50.47 27.39
C GLU A 15 -56.59 -50.72 25.97
N HIS A 16 -57.51 -49.87 25.50
CA HIS A 16 -58.05 -49.96 24.15
C HIS A 16 -57.06 -49.45 23.10
N ALA A 17 -56.21 -48.48 23.45
CA ALA A 17 -55.22 -47.88 22.57
C ALA A 17 -53.95 -48.74 22.37
N LYS A 18 -53.74 -49.78 23.19
CA LYS A 18 -52.52 -50.64 23.19
C LYS A 18 -51.20 -49.86 23.32
N LEU A 19 -51.19 -48.82 24.16
CA LEU A 19 -50.00 -48.01 24.40
C LEU A 19 -49.21 -48.57 25.60
N THR A 20 -48.01 -49.08 25.34
CA THR A 20 -47.05 -49.44 26.41
C THR A 20 -46.47 -48.15 27.01
N ILE A 21 -47.00 -47.72 28.16
CA ILE A 21 -46.43 -46.58 28.90
C ILE A 21 -45.10 -47.02 29.51
N HIS A 22 -44.04 -46.27 29.18
CA HIS A 22 -42.67 -46.50 29.64
C HIS A 22 -42.34 -45.69 30.90
N SER A 23 -42.67 -44.40 30.88
CA SER A 23 -42.50 -43.50 32.04
C SER A 23 -43.68 -42.53 32.16
N ILE A 24 -43.98 -42.11 33.39
CA ILE A 24 -45.12 -41.27 33.74
C ILE A 24 -44.73 -40.19 34.76
N ALA A 25 -45.18 -38.96 34.53
CA ALA A 25 -45.07 -37.82 35.44
C ALA A 25 -46.46 -37.25 35.70
N SER A 26 -46.74 -36.81 36.93
CA SER A 26 -47.99 -36.13 37.27
C SER A 26 -47.74 -35.09 38.35
N ASN A 27 -48.42 -33.95 38.25
CA ASN A 27 -48.58 -33.00 39.35
C ASN A 27 -50.08 -32.79 39.63
N THR A 28 -50.43 -31.77 40.41
CA THR A 28 -51.81 -31.48 40.84
C THR A 28 -52.80 -31.18 39.71
N TYR A 29 -52.31 -30.73 38.54
CA TYR A 29 -53.15 -30.26 37.42
C TYR A 29 -52.70 -30.77 36.05
N GLU A 30 -51.61 -31.52 35.99
CA GLU A 30 -50.92 -31.92 34.76
C GLU A 30 -50.45 -33.38 34.83
N LEU A 31 -50.47 -34.05 33.69
CA LEU A 31 -50.03 -35.42 33.45
C LEU A 31 -49.12 -35.44 32.22
N ALA A 32 -48.06 -36.23 32.23
CA ALA A 32 -47.29 -36.54 31.02
C ALA A 32 -46.84 -38.00 31.04
N PHE A 33 -46.82 -38.64 29.87
CA PHE A 33 -46.32 -40.01 29.75
C PHE A 33 -45.62 -40.26 28.42
N LEU A 34 -44.55 -41.04 28.49
CA LEU A 34 -43.75 -41.49 27.34
C LEU A 34 -44.17 -42.92 26.99
N VAL A 35 -44.39 -43.19 25.71
CA VAL A 35 -44.79 -44.51 25.19
C VAL A 35 -43.63 -45.15 24.41
N GLU A 36 -43.56 -46.48 24.42
CA GLU A 36 -42.64 -47.35 23.64
C GLU A 36 -42.61 -47.08 22.11
N GLN A 37 -43.51 -46.23 21.59
CA GLN A 37 -43.59 -45.82 20.18
C GLN A 37 -42.93 -44.43 19.95
N ASP A 38 -42.05 -44.04 20.86
CA ASP A 38 -41.30 -42.77 20.93
C ASP A 38 -42.14 -41.50 21.11
N GLN A 39 -43.44 -41.65 21.44
CA GLN A 39 -44.40 -40.54 21.51
C GLN A 39 -44.59 -40.04 22.94
N LEU A 40 -44.49 -38.71 23.10
CA LEU A 40 -44.78 -37.99 24.33
C LEU A 40 -46.24 -37.49 24.32
N TYR A 41 -46.99 -37.86 25.35
CA TYR A 41 -48.34 -37.37 25.61
C TYR A 41 -48.35 -36.49 26.85
N TYR A 42 -49.24 -35.50 26.85
CA TYR A 42 -49.55 -34.65 28.00
C TYR A 42 -51.07 -34.54 28.16
N GLY A 43 -51.53 -34.39 29.39
CA GLY A 43 -52.92 -34.11 29.69
C GLY A 43 -53.09 -33.16 30.86
N SER A 44 -54.18 -32.41 30.88
CA SER A 44 -54.56 -31.64 32.06
C SER A 44 -55.52 -32.43 32.93
N GLN A 45 -55.39 -32.27 34.25
CA GLN A 45 -56.29 -32.79 35.29
C GLN A 45 -57.04 -31.62 35.97
N SER A 46 -57.57 -30.69 35.16
CA SER A 46 -58.18 -29.46 35.66
C SER A 46 -59.67 -29.63 36.00
N TYR A 47 -60.19 -28.75 36.85
CA TYR A 47 -61.63 -28.63 37.10
C TYR A 47 -62.46 -28.21 35.87
N MET A 48 -61.82 -27.83 34.76
CA MET A 48 -62.49 -27.49 33.49
C MET A 48 -62.59 -28.69 32.53
N GLY A 49 -62.00 -29.83 32.89
CA GLY A 49 -62.04 -31.07 32.14
C GLY A 49 -60.67 -31.76 32.08
N ASN A 50 -60.72 -33.09 31.95
CA ASN A 50 -59.56 -33.90 31.63
C ASN A 50 -59.47 -34.07 30.11
N TYR A 51 -58.27 -33.90 29.56
CA TYR A 51 -57.97 -34.15 28.14
C TYR A 51 -56.54 -34.69 28.02
N ILE A 52 -56.24 -35.44 26.95
CA ILE A 52 -54.89 -35.89 26.62
C ILE A 52 -54.58 -35.54 25.16
N ILE A 53 -53.44 -34.88 24.95
CA ILE A 53 -52.92 -34.41 23.66
C ILE A 53 -51.53 -35.04 23.46
N LYS A 54 -51.24 -35.45 22.22
CA LYS A 54 -49.89 -35.84 21.79
C LYS A 54 -49.08 -34.56 21.55
N LEU A 55 -47.97 -34.36 22.26
CA LEU A 55 -47.24 -33.08 22.21
C LEU A 55 -46.37 -32.89 20.96
N SER A 56 -45.84 -33.96 20.37
CA SER A 56 -44.88 -33.83 19.28
C SER A 56 -44.72 -35.12 18.46
N ASN A 57 -44.30 -34.96 17.20
CA ASN A 57 -43.90 -36.04 16.30
C ASN A 57 -42.38 -36.31 16.31
N GLN A 58 -41.60 -35.63 17.17
CA GLN A 58 -40.19 -35.93 17.37
C GLN A 58 -39.99 -37.26 18.12
N GLN A 59 -38.79 -37.84 17.98
CA GLN A 59 -38.40 -39.11 18.58
C GLN A 59 -37.66 -38.85 19.91
N PHE A 60 -38.34 -39.03 21.05
CA PHE A 60 -37.83 -38.62 22.37
C PHE A 60 -37.05 -39.70 23.14
N TRP A 61 -36.84 -40.88 22.54
CA TRP A 61 -36.78 -42.12 23.29
C TRP A 61 -35.39 -42.76 23.46
N SER A 62 -35.29 -43.52 24.54
CA SER A 62 -34.29 -44.54 24.87
C SER A 62 -34.98 -45.55 25.80
N GLU A 63 -34.54 -46.81 25.81
CA GLU A 63 -35.08 -47.87 26.70
C GLU A 63 -34.98 -47.52 28.19
N GLU A 64 -34.18 -46.51 28.56
CA GLU A 64 -33.97 -46.07 29.94
C GLU A 64 -34.45 -44.61 30.20
N ALA A 65 -35.16 -43.99 29.25
CA ALA A 65 -35.64 -42.60 29.37
C ALA A 65 -36.81 -42.45 30.36
N SER A 66 -36.77 -41.40 31.17
CA SER A 66 -37.80 -41.06 32.17
C SER A 66 -38.28 -39.62 32.06
N VAL A 67 -39.46 -39.31 32.60
CA VAL A 67 -40.07 -37.96 32.58
C VAL A 67 -40.47 -37.49 33.98
N HIS A 68 -40.36 -36.19 34.22
CA HIS A 68 -40.65 -35.51 35.48
C HIS A 68 -41.12 -34.08 35.22
N PHE A 69 -42.00 -33.50 36.05
CA PHE A 69 -42.35 -32.08 35.97
C PHE A 69 -41.42 -31.25 36.85
N TRP A 70 -40.59 -30.39 36.24
CA TRP A 70 -39.68 -29.48 36.94
C TRP A 70 -40.41 -28.25 37.50
N ASP A 71 -41.38 -27.73 36.75
CA ASP A 71 -42.28 -26.64 37.14
C ASP A 71 -43.62 -26.80 36.39
N VAL A 72 -44.62 -25.98 36.68
CA VAL A 72 -45.93 -25.99 36.00
C VAL A 72 -45.74 -25.71 34.51
N GLY A 73 -46.18 -26.63 33.66
CA GLY A 73 -45.97 -26.55 32.21
C GLY A 73 -44.54 -26.83 31.73
N MET A 74 -43.62 -27.24 32.61
CA MET A 74 -42.22 -27.53 32.29
C MET A 74 -41.87 -28.99 32.57
N LEU A 75 -41.75 -29.80 31.51
CA LEU A 75 -41.44 -31.22 31.60
C LEU A 75 -39.94 -31.46 31.39
N GLU A 76 -39.27 -32.12 32.33
CA GLU A 76 -37.90 -32.62 32.19
C GLU A 76 -37.93 -34.09 31.71
N VAL A 77 -37.28 -34.37 30.58
CA VAL A 77 -36.98 -35.73 30.11
C VAL A 77 -35.54 -36.04 30.50
N LEU A 78 -35.33 -37.13 31.22
CA LEU A 78 -34.03 -37.60 31.71
C LEU A 78 -33.66 -38.90 30.98
N THR A 79 -32.57 -38.88 30.21
CA THR A 79 -32.00 -40.08 29.58
C THR A 79 -30.64 -40.38 30.21
N PRO A 80 -30.42 -41.56 30.81
CA PRO A 80 -29.10 -41.90 31.33
C PRO A 80 -28.08 -42.08 30.20
N VAL A 81 -26.82 -41.78 30.50
CA VAL A 81 -25.67 -41.91 29.61
C VAL A 81 -24.53 -42.50 30.44
N SER A 82 -23.99 -43.65 30.03
CA SER A 82 -22.88 -44.29 30.74
C SER A 82 -21.61 -43.43 30.67
N ASP A 83 -20.99 -43.17 31.83
CA ASP A 83 -19.69 -42.50 31.88
C ASP A 83 -18.59 -43.46 31.37
N PRO A 84 -17.74 -43.06 30.40
CA PRO A 84 -16.68 -43.93 29.86
C PRO A 84 -15.49 -44.14 30.81
N TYR A 85 -15.42 -43.42 31.95
CA TYR A 85 -14.36 -43.50 32.95
C TYR A 85 -14.83 -44.02 34.32
N PHE A 86 -16.13 -43.93 34.63
CA PHE A 86 -16.70 -44.36 35.92
C PHE A 86 -17.84 -45.38 35.74
N PRO A 87 -18.02 -46.34 36.67
CA PRO A 87 -19.16 -47.26 36.68
C PRO A 87 -20.42 -46.55 37.22
N ALA A 88 -20.80 -45.47 36.56
CA ALA A 88 -21.91 -44.60 36.89
C ALA A 88 -22.60 -44.11 35.61
N PHE A 89 -23.84 -43.65 35.75
CA PHE A 89 -24.58 -42.98 34.68
C PHE A 89 -24.68 -41.49 35.01
N ASP A 90 -24.32 -40.66 34.03
CA ASP A 90 -24.75 -39.27 33.98
C ASP A 90 -26.15 -39.21 33.36
N PHE A 91 -26.84 -38.07 33.43
CA PHE A 91 -28.18 -37.91 32.87
C PHE A 91 -28.22 -36.76 31.85
N LYS A 92 -28.39 -37.09 30.57
CA LYS A 92 -28.77 -36.09 29.56
C LYS A 92 -30.18 -35.60 29.92
N LYS A 93 -30.25 -34.34 30.30
CA LYS A 93 -31.49 -33.63 30.59
C LYS A 93 -32.02 -32.91 29.36
N CYS A 94 -33.33 -32.92 29.17
CA CYS A 94 -34.05 -32.09 28.20
C CYS A 94 -35.23 -31.41 28.91
N LEU A 95 -35.36 -30.09 28.76
CA LEU A 95 -36.50 -29.33 29.28
C LEU A 95 -37.43 -28.96 28.12
N VAL A 96 -38.67 -29.42 28.21
CA VAL A 96 -39.75 -29.17 27.24
C VAL A 96 -40.74 -28.19 27.86
N ASN A 97 -40.90 -27.01 27.27
CA ASN A 97 -41.97 -26.08 27.66
C ASN A 97 -43.28 -26.51 26.98
N VAL A 98 -44.16 -27.13 27.76
CA VAL A 98 -45.43 -27.67 27.30
C VAL A 98 -46.42 -26.56 26.94
N GLN A 99 -46.39 -25.42 27.63
CA GLN A 99 -47.29 -24.30 27.35
C GLN A 99 -46.98 -23.67 25.99
N LEU A 100 -45.70 -23.48 25.65
CA LEU A 100 -45.30 -23.02 24.32
C LEU A 100 -45.67 -24.06 23.24
N ALA A 101 -45.40 -25.34 23.49
CA ALA A 101 -45.74 -26.42 22.54
C ALA A 101 -47.25 -26.56 22.29
N LEU A 102 -48.11 -26.22 23.26
CA LEU A 102 -49.58 -26.23 23.11
C LEU A 102 -50.16 -24.93 22.54
N MET A 103 -49.44 -23.80 22.61
CA MET A 103 -49.92 -22.51 22.11
C MET A 103 -49.72 -22.31 20.61
N ASP A 104 -48.72 -22.95 20.00
CA ASP A 104 -48.30 -22.62 18.64
C ASP A 104 -48.64 -23.70 17.60
N GLN A 105 -49.78 -23.50 16.93
CA GLN A 105 -50.22 -24.32 15.79
C GLN A 105 -49.50 -23.96 14.47
N SER A 106 -48.58 -22.99 14.49
CA SER A 106 -47.87 -22.48 13.32
C SER A 106 -46.48 -21.94 13.67
N LEU A 107 -45.64 -22.77 14.29
CA LEU A 107 -44.24 -22.47 14.61
C LEU A 107 -43.44 -22.11 13.36
N GLN A 108 -43.54 -20.84 12.96
CA GLN A 108 -42.54 -20.12 12.17
C GLN A 108 -41.33 -19.88 13.08
N LEU A 109 -40.66 -20.98 13.43
CA LEU A 109 -39.28 -20.96 13.92
C LEU A 109 -38.50 -20.00 13.01
N GLU A 110 -37.74 -19.07 13.57
CA GLU A 110 -36.56 -18.55 12.89
C GLU A 110 -35.49 -19.65 13.03
N PRO A 111 -35.31 -20.56 12.05
CA PRO A 111 -34.81 -21.90 12.37
C PRO A 111 -33.32 -21.92 12.71
N CYS A 112 -32.62 -20.83 12.43
CA CYS A 112 -31.24 -20.59 12.81
C CYS A 112 -31.05 -19.09 13.12
N ASN A 113 -30.69 -18.77 14.36
CA ASN A 113 -30.15 -17.47 14.74
C ASN A 113 -28.70 -17.38 14.27
N VAL A 114 -28.38 -16.35 13.48
CA VAL A 114 -27.01 -16.05 13.03
C VAL A 114 -26.51 -14.82 13.77
N MET A 115 -25.41 -14.96 14.49
CA MET A 115 -24.79 -13.92 15.30
C MET A 115 -23.36 -13.64 14.82
N VAL A 116 -22.94 -12.38 14.89
CA VAL A 116 -21.60 -11.93 14.48
C VAL A 116 -21.00 -11.09 15.60
N SER A 117 -19.80 -11.44 16.08
CA SER A 117 -19.21 -10.80 17.27
C SER A 117 -18.64 -9.40 17.04
N ASN A 118 -18.44 -8.99 15.79
CA ASN A 118 -17.91 -7.69 15.42
C ASN A 118 -18.61 -7.15 14.16
N PRO A 119 -19.84 -6.62 14.31
CA PRO A 119 -20.62 -6.06 13.19
C PRO A 119 -20.00 -4.77 12.61
N HIS A 120 -18.95 -4.20 13.21
CA HIS A 120 -18.21 -3.07 12.63
C HIS A 120 -17.22 -3.50 11.55
N ALA A 121 -16.78 -4.76 11.56
CA ALA A 121 -15.87 -5.30 10.54
C ALA A 121 -16.60 -6.14 9.50
N LEU A 122 -17.49 -7.03 9.94
CA LEU A 122 -18.12 -8.06 9.12
C LEU A 122 -19.64 -7.94 9.20
N GLY A 123 -20.28 -7.74 8.04
CA GLY A 123 -21.73 -7.85 7.90
C GLY A 123 -22.10 -9.16 7.19
N PHE A 124 -23.31 -9.62 7.43
CA PHE A 124 -23.83 -10.85 6.85
C PHE A 124 -25.25 -10.68 6.33
N LYS A 125 -25.65 -11.59 5.43
CA LYS A 125 -27.02 -11.78 5.00
C LYS A 125 -27.34 -13.26 5.00
N ALA A 126 -28.17 -13.69 5.93
CA ALA A 126 -28.66 -15.06 6.02
C ALA A 126 -29.97 -15.20 5.23
N ASN A 127 -30.04 -16.17 4.31
CA ASN A 127 -31.29 -16.60 3.67
C ASN A 127 -31.55 -18.06 4.05
N LEU A 128 -32.75 -18.36 4.55
CA LEU A 128 -33.19 -19.75 4.75
C LEU A 128 -34.09 -20.17 3.58
N THR A 129 -33.87 -21.37 3.05
CA THR A 129 -34.69 -21.96 1.99
C THR A 129 -35.07 -23.41 2.34
N GLN A 130 -36.28 -23.85 2.00
CA GLN A 130 -36.64 -25.26 2.08
C GLN A 130 -36.08 -26.00 0.86
N PHE A 131 -35.33 -27.09 1.09
CA PHE A 131 -34.58 -27.84 0.06
C PHE A 131 -35.13 -29.27 -0.17
N GLY A 132 -36.35 -29.56 0.31
CA GLY A 132 -37.01 -30.85 0.21
C GLY A 132 -37.38 -31.41 1.59
N ASN A 133 -37.51 -32.74 1.70
CA ASN A 133 -37.94 -33.41 2.94
C ASN A 133 -36.94 -34.50 3.39
N MET A 134 -37.02 -34.88 4.67
CA MET A 134 -36.41 -36.06 5.28
C MET A 134 -37.30 -37.30 5.07
N TYR A 135 -36.77 -38.50 5.38
CA TYR A 135 -37.45 -39.78 5.13
C TYR A 135 -38.66 -40.03 6.06
N ASP A 136 -38.73 -39.29 7.15
CA ASP A 136 -39.84 -39.18 8.12
C ASP A 136 -40.97 -38.23 7.65
N GLY A 137 -40.76 -37.50 6.55
CA GLY A 137 -41.67 -36.47 6.03
C GLY A 137 -41.33 -35.03 6.44
N ASN A 138 -40.41 -34.81 7.39
CA ASN A 138 -40.07 -33.48 7.90
C ASN A 138 -39.36 -32.60 6.86
N SER A 139 -39.62 -31.28 6.89
CA SER A 139 -38.99 -30.32 5.96
C SER A 139 -37.48 -30.16 6.22
N LYS A 140 -36.67 -30.25 5.16
CA LYS A 140 -35.24 -29.89 5.17
C LYS A 140 -35.07 -28.42 4.83
N PHE A 141 -34.32 -27.71 5.66
CA PHE A 141 -33.93 -26.32 5.41
C PHE A 141 -32.44 -26.22 5.09
N LYS A 142 -32.10 -25.21 4.29
CA LYS A 142 -30.74 -24.82 3.90
C LYS A 142 -30.56 -23.35 4.27
N LEU A 143 -29.57 -23.08 5.12
CA LEU A 143 -29.17 -21.74 5.52
C LEU A 143 -27.98 -21.31 4.67
N ASP A 144 -28.18 -20.32 3.81
CA ASP A 144 -27.11 -19.68 3.04
C ASP A 144 -26.73 -18.36 3.71
N ILE A 145 -25.47 -18.23 4.13
CA ILE A 145 -24.93 -17.02 4.76
C ILE A 145 -23.96 -16.36 3.78
N GLU A 146 -24.39 -15.24 3.21
CA GLU A 146 -23.55 -14.35 2.39
C GLU A 146 -22.81 -13.36 3.31
N LEU A 147 -21.54 -13.06 3.01
CA LEU A 147 -20.62 -12.35 3.89
C LEU A 147 -19.87 -11.26 3.14
N GLN A 148 -19.79 -10.07 3.75
CA GLN A 148 -19.09 -8.92 3.19
C GLN A 148 -18.54 -8.03 4.32
N GLN A 149 -17.50 -7.25 4.03
CA GLN A 149 -17.06 -6.20 4.96
C GLN A 149 -18.19 -5.18 5.17
N GLN A 150 -18.38 -4.72 6.41
CA GLN A 150 -19.55 -3.90 6.76
C GLN A 150 -19.66 -2.62 5.91
N GLN A 151 -18.53 -2.03 5.52
CA GLN A 151 -18.45 -0.86 4.63
C GLN A 151 -19.07 -1.04 3.23
N HIS A 152 -19.32 -2.28 2.78
CA HIS A 152 -19.91 -2.57 1.48
C HIS A 152 -21.39 -2.95 1.56
N TRP A 153 -21.89 -3.28 2.75
CA TRP A 153 -23.33 -3.37 2.99
C TRP A 153 -23.91 -1.95 3.06
N GLY A 154 -24.75 -1.59 2.09
CA GLY A 154 -25.29 -0.22 1.90
C GLY A 154 -26.15 0.38 3.02
N ASN A 155 -26.21 -0.27 4.18
CA ASN A 155 -26.87 0.21 5.40
C ASN A 155 -25.86 0.67 6.49
N SER A 156 -24.55 0.71 6.21
CA SER A 156 -23.55 1.19 7.17
C SER A 156 -23.66 2.71 7.41
N GLU A 157 -23.90 3.15 8.64
CA GLU A 157 -23.69 4.55 9.01
C GLU A 157 -22.21 4.93 8.87
N LEU A 158 -21.89 6.23 8.73
CA LEU A 158 -20.50 6.70 8.70
C LEU A 158 -19.68 6.26 9.93
N ASN A 159 -20.33 6.03 11.07
CA ASN A 159 -19.68 5.54 12.30
C ASN A 159 -19.02 4.16 12.13
N PHE A 160 -19.40 3.38 11.11
CA PHE A 160 -18.90 2.02 10.86
C PHE A 160 -17.66 1.98 9.96
N THR A 161 -17.21 3.10 9.39
CA THR A 161 -16.00 3.13 8.52
C THR A 161 -14.69 3.16 9.31
N ALA A 162 -14.71 3.49 10.59
CA ALA A 162 -13.51 3.57 11.44
C ALA A 162 -12.74 2.22 11.52
N SER A 163 -13.44 1.09 11.33
CA SER A 163 -12.84 -0.25 11.32
C SER A 163 -11.95 -0.52 10.11
N ILE A 164 -12.11 0.20 8.99
CA ILE A 164 -11.38 -0.06 7.74
C ILE A 164 -9.87 0.15 7.92
N LYS A 165 -9.47 1.10 8.78
CA LYS A 165 -8.06 1.41 9.06
C LYS A 165 -7.29 0.29 9.78
N HIS A 166 -7.97 -0.67 10.41
CA HIS A 166 -7.32 -1.71 11.23
C HIS A 166 -7.76 -3.12 10.82
N GLU A 167 -6.92 -4.11 11.04
CA GLU A 167 -7.33 -5.51 10.88
C GLU A 167 -8.32 -5.91 11.99
N ALA A 168 -9.26 -6.79 11.66
CA ALA A 168 -10.30 -7.22 12.56
C ALA A 168 -10.53 -8.73 12.49
N ILE A 169 -10.95 -9.31 13.60
CA ILE A 169 -11.45 -10.69 13.67
C ILE A 169 -12.91 -10.63 14.09
N SER A 170 -13.73 -11.49 13.49
CA SER A 170 -15.08 -11.76 13.97
C SER A 170 -15.37 -13.25 13.95
N SER A 171 -16.17 -13.70 14.91
CA SER A 171 -16.77 -15.03 14.90
C SER A 171 -18.19 -14.92 14.34
N ILE A 172 -18.52 -15.75 13.36
CA ILE A 172 -19.92 -16.06 13.04
C ILE A 172 -20.32 -17.25 13.91
N THR A 173 -21.46 -17.16 14.56
CA THR A 173 -22.08 -18.25 15.31
C THR A 173 -23.47 -18.49 14.74
N VAL A 174 -23.77 -19.73 14.38
CA VAL A 174 -25.10 -20.20 13.99
C VAL A 174 -25.61 -21.08 15.13
N ASP A 175 -26.77 -20.73 15.68
CA ASP A 175 -27.45 -21.54 16.68
C ASP A 175 -28.95 -21.68 16.36
N ILE A 176 -29.61 -22.69 16.93
CA ILE A 176 -31.04 -22.93 16.72
C ILE A 176 -31.85 -22.19 17.80
N ALA A 177 -32.87 -21.45 17.38
CA ALA A 177 -33.81 -20.78 18.28
C ALA A 177 -34.64 -21.80 19.09
N ASP A 178 -35.09 -21.40 20.27
CA ASP A 178 -36.08 -22.12 21.08
C ASP A 178 -35.78 -23.61 21.33
N LYS A 179 -34.53 -23.91 21.75
CA LYS A 179 -34.08 -25.25 22.17
C LYS A 179 -34.96 -25.90 23.25
N THR A 180 -35.74 -25.10 24.00
CA THR A 180 -36.76 -25.54 24.97
C THR A 180 -37.97 -26.24 24.34
N LEU A 181 -38.03 -26.36 23.01
CA LEU A 181 -39.05 -27.09 22.25
C LEU A 181 -38.52 -28.41 21.64
N SER A 182 -37.23 -28.74 21.80
CA SER A 182 -36.59 -29.86 21.08
C SER A 182 -35.47 -30.49 21.90
N CYS A 183 -35.55 -31.80 22.17
CA CYS A 183 -34.50 -32.52 22.92
C CYS A 183 -33.19 -32.75 22.14
N VAL A 184 -33.06 -32.18 20.95
CA VAL A 184 -31.84 -32.17 20.15
C VAL A 184 -30.98 -30.95 20.53
N ASP A 185 -30.23 -31.07 21.63
CA ASP A 185 -29.18 -30.11 21.99
C ASP A 185 -28.06 -30.13 20.93
N LEU A 186 -28.22 -29.29 19.91
CA LEU A 186 -27.17 -28.97 18.96
C LEU A 186 -26.33 -27.84 19.53
N LYS A 187 -25.02 -28.11 19.65
CA LYS A 187 -24.02 -27.11 20.00
C LYS A 187 -23.95 -26.06 18.88
N PRO A 188 -23.89 -24.76 19.21
CA PRO A 188 -23.78 -23.71 18.21
C PRO A 188 -22.55 -23.94 17.32
N LEU A 189 -22.74 -23.82 16.01
CA LEU A 189 -21.65 -23.91 15.05
C LEU A 189 -21.00 -22.53 14.91
N SER A 190 -19.73 -22.41 15.28
CA SER A 190 -18.99 -21.16 15.15
C SER A 190 -17.76 -21.29 14.25
N THR A 191 -17.45 -20.22 13.53
CA THR A 191 -16.25 -20.08 12.71
C THR A 191 -15.64 -18.71 12.90
N LEU A 192 -14.29 -18.64 12.88
CA LEU A 192 -13.55 -17.38 12.94
C LEU A 192 -13.24 -16.89 11.52
N ILE A 193 -13.44 -15.60 11.30
CA ILE A 193 -13.10 -14.89 10.07
C ILE A 193 -12.17 -13.74 10.41
N SER A 194 -11.02 -13.71 9.73
CA SER A 194 -10.09 -12.58 9.74
C SER A 194 -10.42 -11.67 8.56
N VAL A 195 -10.52 -10.37 8.85
CA VAL A 195 -10.64 -9.27 7.88
C VAL A 195 -9.36 -8.46 8.01
N GLY A 196 -8.38 -8.74 7.16
CA GLY A 196 -7.03 -8.20 7.28
C GLY A 196 -6.16 -8.47 6.05
N CYS A 197 -4.85 -8.37 6.21
CA CYS A 197 -3.88 -8.52 5.15
C CYS A 197 -3.76 -9.96 4.65
N ASP A 198 -3.81 -10.10 3.33
CA ASP A 198 -3.40 -11.30 2.62
C ASP A 198 -1.87 -11.24 2.41
N LEU A 199 -1.11 -11.98 3.23
CA LEU A 199 0.35 -11.97 3.26
C LEU A 199 1.03 -12.38 1.93
N THR A 200 0.27 -12.86 0.95
CA THR A 200 0.76 -13.19 -0.41
C THR A 200 0.80 -11.96 -1.32
N LYS A 201 0.11 -10.87 -0.95
CA LYS A 201 0.04 -9.62 -1.71
C LYS A 201 1.31 -8.78 -1.57
N LYS A 202 1.74 -8.19 -2.68
CA LYS A 202 2.86 -7.24 -2.75
C LYS A 202 2.69 -6.29 -3.92
N VAL A 203 3.32 -5.11 -3.81
CA VAL A 203 3.43 -4.16 -4.93
C VAL A 203 4.79 -4.25 -5.61
N ILE A 204 4.80 -4.10 -6.94
CA ILE A 204 6.02 -4.08 -7.76
C ILE A 204 5.95 -2.88 -8.72
N VAL A 205 7.01 -2.07 -8.79
CA VAL A 205 7.11 -1.00 -9.80
C VAL A 205 7.60 -1.59 -11.13
N GLN A 206 6.77 -1.49 -12.16
CA GLN A 206 7.01 -2.01 -13.50
C GLN A 206 8.36 -1.52 -14.08
N ASN A 207 9.09 -2.40 -14.77
CA ASN A 207 10.46 -2.14 -15.26
C ASN A 207 10.64 -2.47 -16.75
N LYS A 208 9.72 -2.00 -17.61
CA LYS A 208 9.75 -2.24 -19.07
C LYS A 208 10.91 -1.54 -19.80
N ILE A 209 11.37 -0.40 -19.28
CA ILE A 209 12.47 0.38 -19.85
C ILE A 209 13.48 0.64 -18.74
N SER A 210 14.64 -0.01 -18.83
CA SER A 210 15.71 0.07 -17.83
C SER A 210 17.02 0.57 -18.44
N ALA A 211 17.90 1.14 -17.61
CA ALA A 211 19.23 1.57 -18.03
C ALA A 211 20.08 0.40 -18.56
N CYS A 212 19.86 -0.80 -18.03
CA CYS A 212 20.49 -2.04 -18.51
C CYS A 212 19.99 -2.43 -19.91
N ALA A 213 18.68 -2.39 -20.15
CA ALA A 213 18.09 -2.74 -21.45
C ALA A 213 18.53 -1.78 -22.58
N MET A 214 18.88 -0.54 -22.23
CA MET A 214 19.43 0.46 -23.16
C MET A 214 20.98 0.50 -23.19
N GLY A 215 21.67 -0.43 -22.51
CA GLY A 215 23.13 -0.52 -22.52
C GLY A 215 23.87 0.62 -21.79
N ILE A 216 23.18 1.42 -20.97
CA ILE A 216 23.74 2.55 -20.23
C ILE A 216 24.47 2.07 -18.96
N LEU A 217 23.98 0.99 -18.34
CA LEU A 217 24.61 0.33 -17.19
C LEU A 217 24.74 -1.18 -17.48
N ASP A 218 25.90 -1.77 -17.19
CA ASP A 218 26.09 -3.22 -17.29
C ASP A 218 25.56 -3.93 -16.02
N PRO A 219 24.56 -4.83 -16.12
CA PRO A 219 24.08 -5.60 -14.97
C PRO A 219 25.17 -6.44 -14.30
N VAL A 220 26.20 -6.88 -15.03
CA VAL A 220 27.35 -7.63 -14.50
C VAL A 220 28.28 -6.73 -13.68
N LEU A 221 28.34 -5.43 -13.96
CA LEU A 221 29.02 -4.46 -13.09
C LEU A 221 28.17 -4.13 -11.85
N LEU A 222 26.86 -3.91 -12.01
CA LEU A 222 25.96 -3.63 -10.89
C LEU A 222 25.95 -4.77 -9.84
N GLN A 223 26.09 -6.02 -10.27
CA GLN A 223 26.23 -7.18 -9.38
C GLN A 223 27.57 -7.24 -8.61
N LYS A 224 28.62 -6.53 -9.06
CA LYS A 224 29.98 -6.59 -8.50
C LYS A 224 30.26 -5.45 -7.54
N ASN A 225 29.46 -5.35 -6.48
CA ASN A 225 29.65 -4.36 -5.41
C ASN A 225 29.73 -2.91 -5.93
N TYR A 226 28.88 -2.58 -6.91
CA TYR A 226 28.90 -1.27 -7.57
C TYR A 226 28.55 -0.14 -6.59
N SER A 227 29.33 0.94 -6.62
CA SER A 227 29.05 2.18 -5.92
C SER A 227 28.88 3.35 -6.89
N TYR A 228 28.01 4.29 -6.55
CA TYR A 228 27.86 5.56 -7.25
C TYR A 228 28.03 6.73 -6.30
N THR A 229 28.53 7.85 -6.83
CA THR A 229 28.65 9.11 -6.08
C THR A 229 27.36 9.91 -6.22
N ILE A 230 26.98 10.59 -5.14
CA ILE A 230 25.99 11.66 -5.11
C ILE A 230 26.75 12.94 -4.77
N GLU A 231 26.67 13.89 -5.68
CA GLU A 231 27.26 15.22 -5.61
C GLU A 231 26.66 15.98 -4.42
N LYS A 232 27.49 16.63 -3.61
CA LYS A 232 27.03 17.34 -2.40
C LYS A 232 25.96 18.41 -2.65
N GLU A 233 25.95 19.05 -3.82
CA GLU A 233 24.94 20.03 -4.19
C GLU A 233 23.56 19.39 -4.50
N ALA A 234 23.48 18.05 -4.58
CA ALA A 234 22.29 17.33 -4.97
C ALA A 234 21.50 16.71 -3.80
N TYR A 235 22.04 16.68 -2.58
CA TYR A 235 21.43 16.00 -1.43
C TYR A 235 21.59 16.76 -0.10
N ASN A 236 20.62 16.59 0.79
CA ASN A 236 20.71 17.06 2.17
C ASN A 236 20.97 15.87 3.10
N PRO A 237 22.00 15.90 3.97
CA PRO A 237 22.30 14.79 4.87
C PRO A 237 21.12 14.46 5.80
N THR A 238 20.73 13.19 5.87
CA THR A 238 19.61 12.73 6.71
C THR A 238 19.86 12.86 8.21
N SER A 239 21.12 13.02 8.64
CA SER A 239 21.52 13.16 10.05
C SER A 239 21.55 14.59 10.58
N TYR A 240 21.59 15.61 9.72
CA TYR A 240 21.73 17.02 10.12
C TYR A 240 21.02 17.97 9.16
N SER A 241 20.25 18.93 9.69
CA SER A 241 19.59 19.97 8.89
C SER A 241 20.59 21.01 8.35
N GLY A 242 21.20 20.75 7.19
CA GLY A 242 22.13 21.66 6.52
C GLY A 242 22.57 21.15 5.13
N GLU A 243 23.42 21.93 4.47
CA GLU A 243 24.02 21.58 3.17
C GLU A 243 25.18 20.58 3.35
N ALA A 244 25.28 19.60 2.44
CA ALA A 244 26.37 18.63 2.45
C ALA A 244 27.74 19.29 2.16
N GLN A 245 28.79 18.81 2.85
CA GLN A 245 30.14 19.36 2.72
C GLN A 245 30.99 18.59 1.69
N ASP A 246 30.80 17.27 1.64
CA ASP A 246 31.52 16.29 0.83
C ASP A 246 30.54 15.41 0.04
N ASP A 247 31.01 14.76 -1.02
CA ASP A 247 30.18 13.87 -1.84
C ASP A 247 29.89 12.53 -1.14
N LEU A 248 28.67 12.02 -1.31
CA LEU A 248 28.21 10.77 -0.71
C LEU A 248 28.41 9.58 -1.64
N ILE A 249 29.22 8.59 -1.23
CA ILE A 249 29.41 7.34 -1.97
C ILE A 249 28.37 6.31 -1.48
N VAL A 250 27.45 5.93 -2.36
CA VAL A 250 26.37 4.96 -2.08
C VAL A 250 26.65 3.63 -2.75
N PHE A 251 26.42 2.54 -2.01
CA PHE A 251 26.49 1.17 -2.50
C PHE A 251 25.17 0.74 -3.14
N TYR A 252 25.19 0.19 -4.35
CA TYR A 252 23.98 -0.20 -5.08
C TYR A 252 23.56 -1.65 -4.82
N GLN A 253 22.45 -1.84 -4.10
CA GLN A 253 21.89 -3.15 -3.75
C GLN A 253 21.17 -3.83 -4.92
N TYR A 254 21.90 -4.25 -5.96
CA TYR A 254 21.34 -4.88 -7.17
C TYR A 254 20.41 -6.07 -6.89
N LYS A 255 20.68 -6.85 -5.84
CA LYS A 255 19.86 -8.01 -5.44
C LYS A 255 18.40 -7.64 -5.14
N GLU A 256 18.16 -6.42 -4.64
CA GLU A 256 16.85 -5.93 -4.22
C GLU A 256 16.28 -4.94 -5.25
N LEU A 257 17.12 -4.05 -5.78
CA LEU A 257 16.72 -2.97 -6.69
C LEU A 257 16.60 -3.41 -8.17
N GLY A 258 17.29 -4.48 -8.54
CA GLY A 258 17.41 -4.97 -9.92
C GLY A 258 18.22 -4.02 -10.82
N CYS A 259 17.72 -3.77 -12.02
CA CYS A 259 18.23 -2.73 -12.92
C CYS A 259 17.42 -1.43 -12.77
N PRO A 260 18.05 -0.24 -12.71
CA PRO A 260 17.33 1.03 -12.62
C PRO A 260 16.38 1.27 -13.80
N ARG A 261 15.17 1.80 -13.52
CA ARG A 261 14.22 2.26 -14.55
C ARG A 261 14.82 3.48 -15.25
N LEU A 262 14.72 3.60 -16.57
CA LEU A 262 15.32 4.71 -17.30
C LEU A 262 14.32 5.87 -17.47
N VAL A 263 14.67 7.07 -16.97
CA VAL A 263 13.82 8.27 -17.05
C VAL A 263 14.63 9.47 -17.54
N TYR A 264 14.05 10.27 -18.44
CA TYR A 264 14.69 11.48 -18.95
C TYR A 264 14.46 12.66 -17.99
N TYR A 265 15.48 13.48 -17.76
CA TYR A 265 15.35 14.71 -16.94
C TYR A 265 14.30 15.67 -17.53
N ASP A 266 13.70 16.55 -16.70
CA ASP A 266 12.69 17.55 -17.13
C ASP A 266 11.42 16.98 -17.81
N LYS A 267 11.27 15.65 -17.88
CA LYS A 267 10.08 14.97 -18.40
C LYS A 267 9.23 14.42 -17.25
N PRO A 268 8.00 14.92 -17.04
CA PRO A 268 7.10 14.42 -16.00
C PRO A 268 6.85 12.91 -16.13
N TRP A 269 7.14 12.17 -15.06
CA TRP A 269 7.09 10.71 -14.99
C TRP A 269 6.32 10.22 -13.76
N LYS A 270 5.58 9.12 -13.89
CA LYS A 270 4.86 8.45 -12.79
C LYS A 270 5.23 6.96 -12.83
N PRO A 271 5.64 6.33 -11.71
CA PRO A 271 5.86 4.89 -11.68
C PRO A 271 4.53 4.17 -11.93
N VAL A 272 4.57 3.12 -12.75
CA VAL A 272 3.44 2.19 -12.90
C VAL A 272 3.60 1.12 -11.83
N VAL A 273 2.66 1.06 -10.89
CA VAL A 273 2.67 0.12 -9.78
C VAL A 273 1.73 -1.04 -10.09
N GLU A 274 2.20 -2.26 -9.88
CA GLU A 274 1.48 -3.50 -10.13
C GLU A 274 1.16 -4.17 -8.79
N LEU A 275 -0.10 -4.58 -8.58
CA LEU A 275 -0.47 -5.45 -7.46
C LEU A 275 -0.31 -6.90 -7.88
N TRP A 276 0.51 -7.64 -7.14
CA TRP A 276 0.72 -9.07 -7.32
C TRP A 276 0.19 -9.84 -6.10
N LYS A 277 -0.50 -10.95 -6.35
CA LYS A 277 -0.97 -11.93 -5.36
C LYS A 277 -0.57 -13.32 -5.82
N ASP A 278 -0.14 -14.21 -4.92
CA ASP A 278 0.20 -15.62 -5.20
C ASP A 278 1.21 -15.84 -6.36
N GLY A 279 1.97 -14.81 -6.73
CA GLY A 279 2.89 -14.85 -7.88
C GLY A 279 2.25 -14.53 -9.24
N THR A 280 0.96 -14.20 -9.27
CA THR A 280 0.24 -13.64 -10.42
C THR A 280 0.03 -12.13 -10.30
N LEU A 281 -0.05 -11.45 -11.45
CA LEU A 281 -0.46 -10.05 -11.55
C LEU A 281 -1.99 -9.98 -11.44
N GLU A 282 -2.51 -9.28 -10.43
CA GLU A 282 -3.95 -9.01 -10.27
C GLU A 282 -4.34 -7.78 -11.11
N GLU A 283 -3.70 -6.63 -10.84
CA GLU A 283 -4.04 -5.36 -11.47
C GLU A 283 -2.87 -4.36 -11.54
N ILE A 284 -3.08 -3.28 -12.29
CA ILE A 284 -2.28 -2.06 -12.18
C ILE A 284 -2.96 -1.16 -11.14
N MET A 285 -2.24 -0.88 -10.06
CA MET A 285 -2.75 -0.17 -8.88
C MET A 285 -3.09 1.28 -9.21
N ASN A 286 -4.33 1.68 -8.92
CA ASN A 286 -4.81 3.07 -9.05
C ASN A 286 -4.96 3.80 -7.69
N ALA A 287 -4.52 3.20 -6.59
CA ALA A 287 -4.55 3.77 -5.24
C ALA A 287 -3.70 5.05 -5.09
N GLU A 288 -3.92 5.79 -3.99
CA GLU A 288 -3.03 6.86 -3.54
C GLU A 288 -1.78 6.29 -2.84
N TYR A 289 -0.59 6.73 -3.29
CA TYR A 289 0.72 6.29 -2.78
C TYR A 289 1.73 7.44 -2.73
N VAL A 290 2.79 7.27 -1.95
CA VAL A 290 3.85 8.27 -1.76
C VAL A 290 5.23 7.65 -1.95
N ILE A 291 6.24 8.49 -2.24
CA ILE A 291 7.63 8.06 -2.40
C ILE A 291 8.61 8.89 -1.57
N LEU A 292 9.64 8.23 -1.04
CA LEU A 292 10.75 8.83 -0.28
C LEU A 292 12.07 8.45 -0.94
N GLU A 293 12.92 9.42 -1.28
CA GLU A 293 14.29 9.13 -1.72
C GLU A 293 15.18 8.83 -0.50
N LEU A 294 15.84 7.67 -0.51
CA LEU A 294 16.49 7.09 0.67
C LEU A 294 17.88 7.67 0.99
N ASN A 295 18.49 8.38 0.04
CA ASN A 295 19.83 8.98 0.18
C ASN A 295 19.77 10.48 0.51
N GLY A 296 18.58 11.06 0.62
CA GLY A 296 18.36 12.49 0.86
C GLY A 296 18.52 13.36 -0.38
N ILE A 297 18.48 12.80 -1.58
CA ILE A 297 18.58 13.58 -2.84
C ILE A 297 17.37 14.52 -2.97
N VAL A 298 17.61 15.80 -3.24
CA VAL A 298 16.56 16.85 -3.35
C VAL A 298 16.35 17.36 -4.78
N THR A 299 17.01 16.76 -5.77
CA THR A 299 16.96 17.19 -7.19
C THR A 299 15.75 16.63 -7.97
N TYR A 300 14.57 16.60 -7.34
CA TYR A 300 13.30 16.28 -7.99
C TYR A 300 12.14 17.05 -7.32
N SER A 301 11.07 17.27 -8.07
CA SER A 301 9.85 17.98 -7.62
C SER A 301 8.59 17.30 -8.15
N TYR A 302 7.41 17.76 -7.71
CA TYR A 302 6.11 17.29 -8.19
C TYR A 302 5.46 18.24 -9.20
N SER A 303 4.72 17.66 -10.15
CA SER A 303 4.06 18.39 -11.23
C SER A 303 2.81 19.18 -10.83
N LEU A 304 2.20 18.84 -9.69
CA LEU A 304 1.01 19.51 -9.15
C LEU A 304 1.35 20.24 -7.85
N THR A 305 0.77 21.42 -7.68
CA THR A 305 0.58 22.06 -6.37
C THR A 305 -0.76 21.68 -5.75
N ALA A 306 -0.93 21.92 -4.45
CA ALA A 306 -2.18 21.66 -3.72
C ALA A 306 -3.45 22.23 -4.41
N ALA A 307 -3.39 23.44 -4.98
CA ALA A 307 -4.51 24.02 -5.72
C ALA A 307 -4.79 23.32 -7.05
N THR A 308 -3.75 22.91 -7.79
CA THR A 308 -3.91 22.16 -9.05
C THR A 308 -4.31 20.70 -8.85
N ALA A 309 -4.07 20.15 -7.66
CA ALA A 309 -4.62 18.87 -7.20
C ALA A 309 -6.08 18.99 -6.70
N HIS A 310 -6.65 20.21 -6.66
CA HIS A 310 -8.00 20.49 -6.14
C HIS A 310 -8.22 20.08 -4.67
N CYS A 311 -7.18 20.23 -3.83
CA CYS A 311 -7.30 20.12 -2.38
C CYS A 311 -8.30 21.15 -1.81
N ARG A 312 -8.99 20.77 -0.72
CA ARG A 312 -9.84 21.64 0.12
C ARG A 312 -9.14 22.00 1.44
N SER A 313 -8.49 21.02 2.05
CA SER A 313 -7.61 21.14 3.21
C SER A 313 -6.13 21.16 2.80
N GLN A 314 -5.24 21.55 3.70
CA GLN A 314 -3.79 21.62 3.41
C GLN A 314 -3.17 20.20 3.37
N PRO A 315 -2.57 19.74 2.25
CA PRO A 315 -1.99 18.40 2.16
C PRO A 315 -0.80 18.19 3.12
N GLN A 316 -0.70 16.97 3.64
CA GLN A 316 0.45 16.46 4.43
C GLN A 316 1.73 16.39 3.57
N ASN A 317 2.90 16.38 4.22
CA ASN A 317 4.21 16.32 3.55
C ASN A 317 5.27 15.54 4.34
N TRP A 318 6.42 15.28 3.71
CA TRP A 318 7.59 14.62 4.32
C TRP A 318 8.40 15.44 5.33
N SER A 319 7.99 16.65 5.69
CA SER A 319 8.59 17.37 6.82
C SER A 319 7.91 16.97 8.14
N ILE A 320 6.58 16.85 8.16
CA ILE A 320 5.79 16.49 9.35
C ILE A 320 6.31 15.20 10.00
N PHE A 321 6.50 14.15 9.20
CA PHE A 321 6.94 12.83 9.68
C PHE A 321 8.44 12.72 10.03
N LYS A 322 9.19 13.84 10.00
CA LYS A 322 10.62 13.88 10.38
C LYS A 322 10.88 14.48 11.77
N GLU A 323 9.88 15.08 12.42
CA GLU A 323 10.08 15.80 13.68
C GLU A 323 9.89 14.89 14.92
N ASP A 324 9.09 13.82 14.83
CA ASP A 324 8.86 12.87 15.93
C ASP A 324 10.00 11.84 16.09
N ALA A 325 11.06 12.24 16.79
CA ALA A 325 12.24 11.41 17.05
C ALA A 325 11.99 10.17 17.92
N GLU A 326 10.91 10.12 18.72
CA GLU A 326 10.58 8.94 19.54
C GLU A 326 9.88 7.82 18.75
N LYS A 327 9.17 8.16 17.67
CA LYS A 327 8.54 7.22 16.73
C LYS A 327 8.49 7.84 15.33
N PRO A 328 9.44 7.53 14.42
CA PRO A 328 9.30 7.90 13.01
C PRO A 328 8.12 7.15 12.41
N SER A 329 6.94 7.80 12.41
CA SER A 329 5.72 7.25 11.85
C SER A 329 5.82 7.29 10.33
N LEU A 330 6.00 6.11 9.72
CA LEU A 330 5.91 5.97 8.28
C LEU A 330 4.49 6.31 7.83
N TRP A 331 4.36 7.28 6.93
CA TRP A 331 3.08 7.71 6.36
C TRP A 331 2.40 6.50 5.70
N ASN A 332 1.28 6.10 6.27
CA ASN A 332 0.59 4.83 6.03
C ASN A 332 -0.93 5.05 6.03
N ARG A 333 -1.70 4.00 5.76
CA ARG A 333 -3.18 4.05 5.76
C ARG A 333 -3.82 4.56 7.06
N GLU A 334 -3.14 4.42 8.20
CA GLU A 334 -3.65 4.89 9.49
C GLU A 334 -3.45 6.40 9.66
N THR A 335 -2.26 6.92 9.29
CA THR A 335 -1.85 8.33 9.43
C THR A 335 -2.23 9.21 8.23
N TYR A 336 -2.60 8.64 7.09
CA TYR A 336 -3.03 9.37 5.90
C TYR A 336 -4.37 10.09 6.12
N VAL A 337 -4.43 11.34 5.63
CA VAL A 337 -5.64 12.17 5.54
C VAL A 337 -5.65 12.83 4.15
N SER A 338 -6.68 12.57 3.35
CA SER A 338 -6.74 13.10 1.97
C SER A 338 -7.09 14.59 1.97
N CYS A 339 -6.31 15.40 1.26
CA CYS A 339 -6.54 16.85 1.18
C CYS A 339 -7.88 17.23 0.51
N HIS A 340 -8.54 16.27 -0.13
CA HIS A 340 -9.84 16.44 -0.79
C HIS A 340 -11.02 16.49 0.21
N GLU A 341 -10.79 16.10 1.47
CA GLU A 341 -11.77 16.16 2.55
C GLU A 341 -11.76 17.55 3.21
N ASP A 342 -12.94 18.05 3.58
CA ASP A 342 -13.11 19.33 4.26
C ASP A 342 -12.75 19.22 5.73
N ASN A 343 -11.62 19.81 6.12
CA ASN A 343 -11.13 19.84 7.49
C ASN A 343 -11.05 21.29 8.00
N GLN A 344 -11.82 21.61 9.04
CA GLN A 344 -11.88 22.97 9.62
C GLN A 344 -10.62 23.35 10.39
N ASP A 345 -9.91 22.37 10.97
CA ASP A 345 -8.68 22.58 11.73
C ASP A 345 -7.45 22.72 10.82
N ASN A 346 -7.55 22.29 9.56
CA ASN A 346 -6.45 22.29 8.59
C ASN A 346 -6.86 22.86 7.20
N PRO A 347 -7.31 24.13 7.12
CA PRO A 347 -7.73 24.76 5.86
C PRO A 347 -6.56 24.93 4.88
N LEU A 348 -6.84 24.98 3.57
CA LEU A 348 -5.83 25.22 2.54
C LEU A 348 -5.28 26.67 2.59
N LEU A 349 -4.22 26.87 3.38
CA LEU A 349 -3.54 28.17 3.53
C LEU A 349 -2.51 28.44 2.42
N TRP A 350 -1.84 27.39 1.92
CA TRP A 350 -0.73 27.53 0.96
C TRP A 350 -1.03 26.77 -0.36
N PRO A 351 -1.84 27.34 -1.27
CA PRO A 351 -2.25 26.69 -2.53
C PRO A 351 -1.09 26.32 -3.47
N ASN A 352 0.09 26.93 -3.28
CA ASN A 352 1.25 26.80 -4.16
C ASN A 352 2.29 25.78 -3.70
N VAL A 353 2.11 25.09 -2.56
CA VAL A 353 3.04 24.02 -2.16
C VAL A 353 2.90 22.80 -3.06
N GLU A 354 4.00 22.08 -3.27
CA GLU A 354 4.02 20.83 -4.01
C GLU A 354 3.11 19.77 -3.37
N TYR A 355 2.29 19.12 -4.19
CA TYR A 355 1.46 18.00 -3.80
C TYR A 355 2.29 16.71 -3.93
N GLN A 356 2.55 16.04 -2.82
CA GLN A 356 3.50 14.91 -2.76
C GLN A 356 2.87 13.53 -2.99
N ILE A 357 1.53 13.45 -3.07
CA ILE A 357 0.80 12.21 -3.29
C ILE A 357 0.77 11.90 -4.79
N LEU A 358 0.94 10.63 -5.14
CA LEU A 358 0.89 10.09 -6.49
C LEU A 358 -0.27 9.09 -6.62
N GLY A 359 -0.82 8.96 -7.83
CA GLY A 359 -1.93 8.05 -8.10
C GLY A 359 -3.29 8.60 -7.61
N GLY A 360 -4.18 7.69 -7.25
CA GLY A 360 -5.56 8.00 -6.91
C GLY A 360 -6.30 8.74 -8.02
N ARG A 361 -6.97 9.83 -7.64
CA ARG A 361 -7.72 10.69 -8.56
C ARG A 361 -6.85 11.71 -9.30
N THR A 362 -5.55 11.78 -9.01
CA THR A 362 -4.64 12.79 -9.56
C THR A 362 -3.69 12.20 -10.61
N ASP A 363 -3.38 12.97 -11.66
CA ASP A 363 -2.32 12.61 -12.61
C ASP A 363 -0.98 13.28 -12.28
N ASN A 364 -0.69 13.37 -10.98
CA ASN A 364 0.56 13.93 -10.47
C ASN A 364 1.77 13.06 -10.86
N LYS A 365 2.87 13.70 -11.19
CA LYS A 365 4.11 13.14 -11.72
C LYS A 365 5.32 13.78 -11.05
N ILE A 366 6.39 13.02 -11.00
CA ILE A 366 7.72 13.45 -10.58
C ILE A 366 8.40 14.14 -11.76
N ILE A 367 9.06 15.25 -11.51
CA ILE A 367 9.92 15.95 -12.47
C ILE A 367 11.35 15.93 -11.90
N PHE A 368 12.28 15.34 -12.65
CA PHE A 368 13.68 15.28 -12.24
C PHE A 368 14.43 16.53 -12.70
N GLY A 369 15.19 17.14 -11.78
CA GLY A 369 16.00 18.32 -12.05
C GLY A 369 17.23 18.04 -12.91
N GLN A 370 18.12 19.03 -13.02
CA GLN A 370 19.30 18.97 -13.90
C GLN A 370 20.45 18.13 -13.31
N ARG A 371 20.20 16.84 -13.10
CA ARG A 371 21.18 15.83 -12.62
C ARG A 371 21.02 14.52 -13.40
N ASN A 372 22.14 13.88 -13.73
CA ASN A 372 22.14 12.48 -14.17
C ASN A 372 22.57 11.59 -13.00
N GLY A 373 22.04 10.37 -12.91
CA GLY A 373 22.49 9.42 -11.89
C GLY A 373 21.38 8.52 -11.37
N ILE A 374 21.74 7.68 -10.38
CA ILE A 374 20.80 6.81 -9.69
C ILE A 374 20.07 7.58 -8.59
N TYR A 375 18.78 7.30 -8.46
CA TYR A 375 17.88 7.68 -7.36
C TYR A 375 17.26 6.39 -6.83
N THR A 376 17.12 6.26 -5.50
CA THR A 376 16.54 5.06 -4.88
C THR A 376 15.35 5.47 -4.01
N PHE A 377 14.17 5.02 -4.40
CA PHE A 377 12.90 5.41 -3.80
C PHE A 377 12.27 4.25 -3.03
N TYR A 378 11.92 4.49 -1.77
CA TYR A 378 10.93 3.71 -1.04
C TYR A 378 9.53 4.21 -1.42
N LEU A 379 8.65 3.30 -1.84
CA LEU A 379 7.24 3.56 -2.13
C LEU A 379 6.39 2.88 -1.07
N THR A 380 5.36 3.58 -0.59
CA THR A 380 4.32 3.01 0.26
C THR A 380 2.95 3.47 -0.18
N VAL A 381 1.97 2.57 -0.20
CA VAL A 381 0.56 2.89 -0.42
C VAL A 381 0.00 3.54 0.84
N VAL A 382 -0.81 4.58 0.67
CA VAL A 382 -1.39 5.36 1.78
C VAL A 382 -2.92 5.41 1.76
N ASP A 383 -3.54 5.01 0.65
CA ASP A 383 -4.99 4.87 0.50
C ASP A 383 -5.58 3.87 1.52
N PRO A 384 -6.43 4.32 2.48
CA PRO A 384 -6.97 3.45 3.51
C PRO A 384 -8.07 2.51 3.03
N TYR A 385 -8.67 2.76 1.86
CA TYR A 385 -9.74 1.94 1.31
C TYR A 385 -9.22 0.86 0.33
N TYR A 386 -7.95 0.93 -0.06
CA TYR A 386 -7.38 0.03 -1.06
C TYR A 386 -6.97 -1.36 -0.52
N SER A 387 -6.32 -1.43 0.65
CA SER A 387 -5.82 -2.68 1.20
C SER A 387 -5.61 -2.63 2.71
N TYR A 388 -5.73 -3.78 3.36
CA TYR A 388 -5.34 -3.97 4.76
C TYR A 388 -3.83 -4.18 4.94
N CYS A 389 -3.12 -4.57 3.87
CA CYS A 389 -1.67 -4.78 3.89
C CYS A 389 -0.88 -3.47 3.80
N ASP A 390 0.23 -3.39 4.52
CA ASP A 390 1.27 -2.37 4.33
C ASP A 390 2.04 -2.62 3.03
N LEU A 391 1.41 -2.25 1.90
CA LEU A 391 1.96 -2.42 0.56
C LEU A 391 3.08 -1.41 0.32
N ASN A 392 4.33 -1.86 0.49
CA ASN A 392 5.53 -1.10 0.20
C ASN A 392 6.48 -1.82 -0.77
N THR A 393 7.40 -1.06 -1.39
CA THR A 393 8.46 -1.59 -2.24
C THR A 393 9.59 -0.56 -2.41
N ILE A 394 10.84 -1.01 -2.51
CA ILE A 394 11.97 -0.14 -2.89
C ILE A 394 12.25 -0.35 -4.38
N PHE A 395 12.48 0.74 -5.11
CA PHE A 395 12.90 0.69 -6.52
C PHE A 395 13.95 1.76 -6.81
N SER A 396 14.62 1.63 -7.96
CA SER A 396 15.62 2.60 -8.40
C SER A 396 15.36 3.12 -9.81
N VAL A 397 15.73 4.38 -10.04
CA VAL A 397 15.62 5.10 -11.31
C VAL A 397 17.01 5.60 -11.69
N TYR A 398 17.35 5.53 -12.97
CA TYR A 398 18.50 6.24 -13.55
C TYR A 398 17.98 7.40 -14.39
N VAL A 399 18.31 8.62 -13.99
CA VAL A 399 17.99 9.84 -14.73
C VAL A 399 19.09 10.14 -15.73
N TYR A 400 18.72 10.47 -16.96
CA TYR A 400 19.64 10.79 -18.03
C TYR A 400 19.23 12.03 -18.85
N GLY A 401 20.21 12.60 -19.57
CA GLY A 401 20.02 13.68 -20.53
C GLY A 401 20.37 15.07 -19.99
N ALA A 402 20.50 15.25 -18.68
CA ALA A 402 20.85 16.53 -18.09
C ALA A 402 22.26 16.93 -18.52
N LEU A 403 22.42 18.11 -19.12
CA LEU A 403 23.75 18.67 -19.37
C LEU A 403 24.33 19.16 -18.02
N PRO A 404 25.65 19.00 -17.78
CA PRO A 404 26.26 19.53 -16.56
C PRO A 404 26.03 21.03 -16.46
N VAL A 405 25.66 21.52 -15.28
CA VAL A 405 25.43 22.95 -15.04
C VAL A 405 26.76 23.68 -15.23
N ALA A 406 26.79 24.64 -16.16
CA ALA A 406 28.02 25.39 -16.43
C ALA A 406 28.34 26.32 -15.24
N GLU A 407 29.37 25.97 -14.46
CA GLU A 407 29.88 26.77 -13.32
C GLU A 407 30.06 28.25 -13.67
N PHE A 408 30.50 28.52 -14.91
CA PHE A 408 30.62 29.86 -15.45
C PHE A 408 29.34 30.27 -16.19
N ARG A 409 28.58 31.19 -15.60
CA ARG A 409 27.43 31.86 -16.24
C ARG A 409 27.85 32.35 -17.64
N PRO A 410 27.30 31.82 -18.75
CA PRO A 410 27.95 31.93 -20.06
C PRO A 410 28.12 33.40 -20.52
N MET A 411 27.18 34.27 -20.17
CA MET A 411 27.26 35.71 -20.45
C MET A 411 28.51 36.37 -19.82
N THR A 412 28.89 36.04 -18.59
CA THR A 412 30.07 36.66 -17.94
C THR A 412 31.37 36.15 -18.55
N SER A 413 31.45 34.84 -18.86
CA SER A 413 32.60 34.25 -19.56
C SER A 413 32.80 34.86 -20.94
N ILE A 414 31.73 35.04 -21.72
CA ILE A 414 31.79 35.68 -23.04
C ILE A 414 32.25 37.14 -22.92
N LEU A 415 31.70 37.89 -21.96
CA LEU A 415 32.03 39.31 -21.77
C LEU A 415 33.48 39.51 -21.28
N LEU A 416 34.01 38.59 -20.47
CA LEU A 416 35.41 38.56 -20.06
C LEU A 416 36.34 38.22 -21.25
N MET A 417 35.98 37.23 -22.08
CA MET A 417 36.73 36.91 -23.31
C MET A 417 36.74 38.07 -24.32
N VAL A 418 35.61 38.76 -24.50
CA VAL A 418 35.50 39.94 -25.37
C VAL A 418 36.31 41.12 -24.82
N THR A 419 36.28 41.40 -23.52
CA THR A 419 37.08 42.49 -22.94
C THR A 419 38.58 42.20 -22.96
N VAL A 420 39.01 40.96 -22.72
CA VAL A 420 40.43 40.55 -22.84
C VAL A 420 40.94 40.62 -24.29
N THR A 421 40.14 40.21 -25.29
CA THR A 421 40.54 40.31 -26.71
C THR A 421 40.58 41.76 -27.21
N LEU A 422 39.64 42.62 -26.78
CA LEU A 422 39.69 44.05 -27.06
C LEU A 422 40.86 44.75 -26.36
N PHE A 423 41.15 44.40 -25.11
CA PHE A 423 42.27 44.99 -24.35
C PHE A 423 43.63 44.58 -24.93
N THR A 424 43.79 43.32 -25.38
CA THR A 424 45.03 42.87 -26.04
C THR A 424 45.20 43.48 -27.44
N MET A 425 44.12 43.65 -28.22
CA MET A 425 44.11 44.49 -29.44
C MET A 425 44.58 45.93 -29.13
N TRP A 426 44.01 46.57 -28.10
CA TRP A 426 44.33 47.94 -27.71
C TRP A 426 45.80 48.08 -27.28
N LEU A 427 46.31 47.17 -26.45
CA LEU A 427 47.73 47.13 -26.07
C LEU A 427 48.65 46.94 -27.29
N ALA A 428 48.31 46.02 -28.20
CA ALA A 428 49.10 45.77 -29.41
C ALA A 428 49.18 47.00 -30.35
N TYR A 429 48.15 47.85 -30.36
CA TYR A 429 48.15 49.13 -31.08
C TYR A 429 48.82 50.28 -30.30
N ALA A 430 48.60 50.37 -28.99
CA ALA A 430 49.09 51.46 -28.14
C ALA A 430 50.59 51.37 -27.83
N ILE A 431 51.12 50.17 -27.59
CA ILE A 431 52.52 49.96 -27.19
C ILE A 431 53.50 50.44 -28.29
N PRO A 432 53.36 50.06 -29.58
CA PRO A 432 54.23 50.57 -30.65
C PRO A 432 54.12 52.09 -30.84
N LYS A 433 52.95 52.67 -30.53
CA LYS A 433 52.68 54.11 -30.66
C LYS A 433 53.35 54.92 -29.53
N GLN A 434 53.32 54.43 -28.30
CA GLN A 434 54.04 55.07 -27.18
C GLN A 434 55.56 54.85 -27.25
N LEU A 435 56.04 53.71 -27.75
CA LEU A 435 57.47 53.44 -27.95
C LEU A 435 58.14 54.36 -28.99
N ARG A 436 57.36 55.12 -29.78
CA ARG A 436 57.86 56.15 -30.72
C ARG A 436 57.99 57.56 -30.14
N THR A 437 57.55 57.81 -28.90
CA THR A 437 57.76 59.11 -28.22
C THR A 437 58.83 58.99 -27.15
N GLU A 438 59.49 60.10 -26.79
CA GLU A 438 60.70 60.07 -25.95
C GLU A 438 60.48 59.46 -24.55
N ARG A 439 59.26 59.53 -24.01
CA ARG A 439 58.89 58.86 -22.75
C ARG A 439 58.98 57.34 -22.82
N GLY A 440 58.81 56.73 -24.01
CA GLY A 440 58.86 55.28 -24.22
C GLY A 440 60.19 54.63 -23.81
N ARG A 441 61.31 55.34 -23.92
CA ARG A 441 62.64 54.85 -23.49
C ARG A 441 62.78 54.60 -21.98
N ARG A 442 61.93 55.21 -21.14
CA ARG A 442 61.91 54.91 -19.68
C ARG A 442 61.17 53.60 -19.37
N LEU A 443 60.05 53.32 -20.05
CA LEU A 443 59.30 52.07 -19.84
C LEU A 443 60.13 50.83 -20.19
N THR A 444 60.97 50.89 -21.22
CA THR A 444 61.87 49.78 -21.58
C THR A 444 62.88 49.41 -20.48
N GLY A 445 63.25 50.35 -19.59
CA GLY A 445 64.05 50.04 -18.40
C GLY A 445 63.23 49.32 -17.32
N PHE A 446 62.01 49.81 -17.06
CA PHE A 446 61.14 49.28 -16.01
C PHE A 446 60.69 47.84 -16.28
N CYS A 447 60.29 47.52 -17.53
CA CYS A 447 59.98 46.14 -17.92
C CYS A 447 61.20 45.20 -17.79
N PHE A 448 62.43 45.71 -18.00
CA PHE A 448 63.66 44.92 -17.84
C PHE A 448 64.01 44.68 -16.37
N GLN A 449 63.59 45.55 -15.45
CA GLN A 449 63.68 45.29 -14.00
C GLN A 449 62.64 44.27 -13.55
N ILE A 450 61.39 44.35 -14.01
CA ILE A 450 60.34 43.39 -13.67
C ILE A 450 60.71 41.98 -14.15
N PHE A 451 61.20 41.83 -15.39
CA PHE A 451 61.70 40.55 -15.91
C PHE A 451 62.94 39.99 -15.18
N LYS A 452 63.58 40.79 -14.32
CA LYS A 452 64.69 40.37 -13.45
C LYS A 452 64.22 39.90 -12.07
N TYR A 453 62.94 40.08 -11.74
CA TYR A 453 62.32 39.74 -10.45
C TYR A 453 61.28 38.60 -10.55
N CYS A 454 61.17 37.90 -11.68
CA CYS A 454 60.44 36.63 -11.80
C CYS A 454 61.38 35.42 -11.59
N PRO A 455 61.37 34.75 -10.43
CA PRO A 455 62.14 33.53 -10.20
C PRO A 455 61.45 32.31 -10.83
N GLY A 456 61.91 31.92 -12.03
CA GLY A 456 61.27 30.87 -12.83
C GLY A 456 60.07 31.40 -13.65
N ILE A 457 59.68 30.79 -14.77
CA ILE A 457 60.11 29.51 -15.38
C ILE A 457 60.61 29.79 -16.81
N CYS A 458 61.83 29.37 -17.18
CA CYS A 458 62.33 29.49 -18.56
C CYS A 458 63.52 28.57 -18.88
N THR A 459 63.25 27.36 -19.38
CA THR A 459 64.24 26.42 -19.93
C THR A 459 63.88 25.98 -21.35
N CYS A 460 63.74 26.94 -22.28
CA CYS A 460 63.61 26.68 -23.72
C CYS A 460 64.54 27.59 -24.54
N ALA A 461 65.73 27.09 -24.88
CA ALA A 461 66.77 27.85 -25.57
C ALA A 461 66.40 28.30 -27.00
N TRP A 462 65.40 27.64 -27.62
CA TRP A 462 65.01 27.81 -29.02
C TRP A 462 64.63 29.25 -29.42
N LEU A 463 63.93 29.97 -28.54
CA LEU A 463 63.41 31.32 -28.84
C LEU A 463 64.48 32.41 -28.94
N ARG A 464 65.63 32.27 -28.26
CA ARG A 464 66.71 33.28 -28.31
C ARG A 464 67.37 33.40 -29.69
N GLY A 465 67.30 32.34 -30.53
CA GLY A 465 67.96 32.31 -31.83
C GLY A 465 67.32 33.21 -32.89
N LYS A 466 65.98 33.30 -32.94
CA LYS A 466 65.27 34.02 -34.02
C LYS A 466 65.31 35.54 -33.91
N MET A 467 65.18 36.12 -32.71
CA MET A 467 65.10 37.58 -32.56
C MET A 467 66.36 38.33 -33.04
N ARG A 468 67.56 37.76 -32.88
CA ARG A 468 68.82 38.42 -33.28
C ARG A 468 68.99 38.65 -34.79
N ARG A 469 68.17 38.03 -35.66
CA ARG A 469 68.22 38.26 -37.12
C ARG A 469 67.27 39.34 -37.63
N GLY A 470 66.30 39.79 -36.83
CA GLY A 470 65.25 40.73 -37.27
C GLY A 470 65.66 42.22 -37.34
N LEU A 471 66.85 42.59 -36.84
CA LEU A 471 67.25 43.99 -36.61
C LEU A 471 68.54 44.39 -37.35
N ARG A 472 68.58 44.19 -38.67
CA ARG A 472 69.49 44.95 -39.56
C ARG A 472 68.67 45.92 -40.41
N SER A 473 68.97 47.21 -40.27
CA SER A 473 68.31 48.28 -41.02
C SER A 473 68.60 48.18 -42.51
N ARG A 474 67.56 48.26 -43.35
CA ARG A 474 67.71 48.50 -44.79
C ARG A 474 68.11 49.97 -44.99
N ARG A 475 69.34 50.22 -45.46
CA ARG A 475 69.74 51.52 -46.00
C ARG A 475 69.49 51.52 -47.51
N VAL A 476 68.74 52.50 -48.01
CA VAL A 476 68.51 52.70 -49.45
C VAL A 476 69.59 53.61 -50.01
N LYS A 477 70.12 53.29 -51.19
CA LYS A 477 70.53 54.25 -52.24
C LYS A 477 70.83 53.55 -53.57
N ASP A 478 70.30 54.15 -54.63
CA ASP A 478 70.84 54.41 -55.97
C ASP A 478 71.42 53.26 -56.84
N GLN A 479 70.90 53.18 -58.07
CA GLN A 479 71.48 52.51 -59.26
C GLN A 479 72.53 53.47 -59.91
N PRO A 480 73.47 53.02 -60.79
CA PRO A 480 73.10 52.44 -62.11
C PRO A 480 74.08 51.43 -62.78
N GLU A 481 73.70 51.04 -64.01
CA GLU A 481 74.48 50.50 -65.16
C GLU A 481 74.97 49.01 -65.27
N LYS A 482 74.36 48.33 -66.28
CA LYS A 482 74.93 47.56 -67.42
C LYS A 482 75.89 46.35 -67.22
N ILE A 483 75.37 45.15 -67.56
CA ILE A 483 75.69 44.28 -68.75
C ILE A 483 77.18 43.83 -68.96
N PRO A 484 77.55 42.58 -69.41
CA PRO A 484 76.74 41.51 -70.07
C PRO A 484 76.94 40.01 -69.61
N GLN A 485 75.92 39.17 -69.91
CA GLN A 485 75.94 37.79 -70.49
C GLN A 485 76.80 36.60 -69.93
N ILE A 486 76.42 35.39 -70.39
CA ILE A 486 77.09 34.06 -70.27
C ILE A 486 76.96 33.40 -68.87
N GLY A 487 76.51 32.15 -68.69
CA GLY A 487 75.87 31.21 -69.64
C GLY A 487 75.74 29.75 -69.09
N LYS A 488 74.95 28.91 -69.78
CA LYS A 488 74.80 27.43 -69.69
C LYS A 488 74.00 26.78 -68.52
N LYS A 489 72.92 26.08 -68.92
CA LYS A 489 72.36 24.79 -68.39
C LYS A 489 73.28 23.59 -68.80
N PRO A 490 73.05 22.28 -68.48
CA PRO A 490 72.01 21.59 -67.66
C PRO A 490 72.66 20.92 -66.40
N ASP A 491 72.21 19.84 -65.73
CA ASP A 491 71.03 18.91 -65.73
C ASP A 491 70.68 18.69 -64.21
N ILE A 492 69.50 18.30 -63.70
CA ILE A 492 68.60 17.12 -63.84
C ILE A 492 69.22 15.77 -63.42
N LYS A 493 68.40 14.99 -62.69
CA LYS A 493 68.47 13.58 -62.27
C LYS A 493 69.09 13.33 -60.87
N LYS A 494 68.54 12.39 -60.09
CA LYS A 494 67.52 11.37 -60.41
C LYS A 494 66.35 11.42 -59.43
#